data_AF-A0A1K2I584-F1
#
_entry.id   AF-A0A1K2I584-F1
#
_cell.length_a   1.000
_cell.length_b   1.000
_cell.length_c   1.000
_cell.angle_alpha   90.00
_cell.angle_beta   90.00
_cell.angle_gamma   90.00
#
_symmetry.space_group_name_H-M   'P 1'
#
loop_
_entity.id
_entity.type
_entity.pdbx_description
1 polymer ?
#
loop_
_entity_poly.entity_id
_entity_poly.type
_entity_poly.pdbx_seq_one_letter_code
_entity_poly.pdbx_strand_id
1 'polypeptide(L)'
;MKMKTKQRLAATCDQSTLAKVDLFCDYYGISENDLADDATIAFLKAHQSKLDTLAHGYVEMASLNTEIAAEFCNCEEEAALHIR
;
A
#
# COMPACT_ATOMS: atom_id res chain seq x y z
N MET A 1 10.02 -18.43 11.25
CA MET A 1 11.02 -17.61 10.50
C MET A 1 10.62 -16.14 10.30
N LYS A 2 9.37 -15.71 10.55
CA LYS A 2 8.88 -14.32 10.36
C LYS A 2 9.66 -13.19 11.08
N MET A 3 10.25 -13.44 12.25
CA MET A 3 10.92 -12.38 13.04
C MET A 3 12.25 -11.91 12.44
N LYS A 4 12.95 -12.75 11.65
CA LYS A 4 14.30 -12.43 11.15
C LYS A 4 14.28 -11.39 10.02
N THR A 5 13.23 -11.36 9.20
CA THR A 5 13.15 -10.46 8.03
C THR A 5 12.82 -9.03 8.44
N LYS A 6 11.82 -8.81 9.32
CA LYS A 6 11.52 -7.48 9.87
C LYS A 6 12.69 -6.90 10.69
N GLN A 7 13.43 -7.74 11.42
CA GLN A 7 14.65 -7.29 12.12
C GLN A 7 15.78 -6.88 11.17
N ARG A 8 15.96 -7.57 10.03
CA ARG A 8 16.96 -7.18 9.02
C ARG A 8 16.59 -5.87 8.34
N LEU A 9 15.33 -5.74 7.91
CA LEU A 9 14.78 -4.50 7.35
C LEU A 9 14.91 -3.34 8.35
N ALA A 10 14.71 -3.60 9.64
CA ALA A 10 14.88 -2.59 10.70
C ALA A 10 16.32 -2.09 10.87
N ALA A 11 17.31 -2.88 10.44
CA ALA A 11 18.72 -2.51 10.53
C ALA A 11 19.22 -1.74 9.29
N THR A 12 18.55 -1.87 8.13
CA THR A 12 19.00 -1.30 6.84
C THR A 12 18.07 -0.25 6.25
N CYS A 13 16.83 -0.16 6.72
CA CYS A 13 15.83 0.81 6.29
C CYS A 13 15.48 1.78 7.43
N ASP A 14 15.18 3.03 7.07
CA ASP A 14 14.64 3.99 8.04
C ASP A 14 13.20 3.61 8.45
N GLN A 15 12.74 4.22 9.54
CA GLN A 15 11.40 3.97 10.09
C GLN A 15 10.29 4.27 9.09
N SER A 16 10.49 5.26 8.19
CA SER A 16 9.50 5.64 7.19
C SER A 16 9.33 4.58 6.10
N THR A 17 10.43 3.92 5.75
CA THR A 17 10.50 2.86 4.74
C THR A 17 9.94 1.57 5.32
N LEU A 18 10.25 1.26 6.58
CA LEU A 18 9.68 0.12 7.31
C LEU A 18 8.15 0.19 7.41
N ALA A 19 7.60 1.37 7.68
CA ALA A 19 6.16 1.58 7.77
C ALA A 19 5.43 1.35 6.43
N LYS A 20 6.15 1.41 5.31
CA LYS A 20 5.61 1.26 3.95
C LYS A 20 5.89 -0.11 3.32
N VAL A 21 6.55 -1.02 4.04
CA VAL A 21 6.90 -2.36 3.54
C VAL A 21 5.66 -3.15 3.14
N ASP A 22 4.61 -3.11 3.95
CA ASP A 22 3.38 -3.86 3.69
C ASP A 22 2.68 -3.32 2.42
N LEU A 23 2.56 -1.99 2.30
CA LEU A 23 2.04 -1.32 1.10
C LEU A 23 2.85 -1.65 -0.16
N PHE A 24 4.17 -1.73 -0.02
CA PHE A 24 5.05 -2.10 -1.11
C PHE A 24 4.83 -3.54 -1.57
N CYS A 25 4.73 -4.47 -0.62
CA CYS A 25 4.44 -5.88 -0.90
C CYS A 25 3.11 -6.01 -1.64
N ASP A 26 2.08 -5.32 -1.18
CA ASP A 26 0.76 -5.34 -1.79
C ASP A 26 0.78 -4.76 -3.21
N TYR A 27 1.44 -3.61 -3.41
CA TYR A 27 1.48 -2.94 -4.71
C TYR A 27 2.27 -3.71 -5.77
N TYR A 28 3.39 -4.35 -5.39
CA TYR A 28 4.25 -5.09 -6.31
C TYR A 28 3.98 -6.61 -6.31
N GLY A 29 3.06 -7.10 -5.48
CA GLY A 29 2.74 -8.53 -5.36
C GLY A 29 3.91 -9.37 -4.81
N ILE A 30 4.76 -8.77 -3.97
CA ILE A 30 5.95 -9.41 -3.40
C ILE A 30 5.62 -9.97 -2.02
N SER A 31 6.07 -11.18 -1.69
CA SER A 31 5.90 -11.70 -0.34
C SER A 31 6.83 -10.97 0.64
N GLU A 32 6.36 -10.66 1.84
CA GLU A 32 7.23 -10.19 2.93
C GLU A 32 8.44 -11.13 3.18
N ASN A 33 8.30 -12.43 2.87
CA ASN A 33 9.39 -13.39 3.02
C ASN A 33 10.52 -13.20 1.98
N ASP A 34 10.22 -12.58 0.83
CA ASP A 34 11.15 -12.37 -0.28
C ASP A 34 11.93 -11.04 -0.15
N LEU A 35 11.61 -10.23 0.87
CA LEU A 35 12.30 -8.98 1.21
C LEU A 35 13.65 -9.18 1.91
N ALA A 36 14.09 -10.43 2.09
CA ALA A 36 15.30 -10.75 2.84
C ALA A 36 16.61 -10.56 2.05
N ASP A 37 16.51 -10.33 0.73
CA ASP A 37 17.63 -10.14 -0.18
C ASP A 37 17.92 -8.64 -0.41
N ASP A 38 19.21 -8.32 -0.54
CA ASP A 38 19.69 -6.94 -0.68
C ASP A 38 19.19 -6.30 -1.99
N ALA A 39 18.97 -7.11 -3.03
CA ALA A 39 18.37 -6.66 -4.29
C ALA A 39 16.93 -6.18 -4.10
N THR A 40 16.12 -6.88 -3.29
CA THR A 40 14.73 -6.50 -3.01
C THR A 40 14.66 -5.21 -2.20
N ILE A 41 15.59 -5.03 -1.24
CA ILE A 41 15.69 -3.79 -0.45
C ILE A 41 16.10 -2.60 -1.32
N ALA A 42 17.09 -2.79 -2.21
CA ALA A 42 17.51 -1.75 -3.15
C ALA A 42 16.38 -1.36 -4.11
N PHE A 43 15.64 -2.35 -4.61
CA PHE A 43 14.47 -2.13 -5.44
C PHE A 43 13.38 -1.33 -4.70
N LEU A 44 13.14 -1.63 -3.42
CA LEU A 44 12.16 -0.92 -2.58
C LEU A 44 12.53 0.55 -2.40
N LYS A 45 13.81 0.85 -2.09
CA LYS A 45 14.31 2.22 -1.97
C LYS A 45 14.21 2.99 -3.29
N ALA A 46 14.54 2.35 -4.42
CA ALA A 46 14.49 2.99 -5.73
C ALA A 46 13.07 3.37 -6.17
N HIS A 47 12.04 2.68 -5.66
CA HIS A 47 10.65 2.88 -6.07
C HIS A 47 9.76 3.52 -5.01
N GLN A 48 10.33 3.92 -3.87
CA GLN A 48 9.59 4.53 -2.76
C GLN A 48 8.87 5.82 -3.17
N SER A 49 9.51 6.66 -3.99
CA SER A 49 8.92 7.91 -4.48
C SER A 49 7.63 7.68 -5.27
N LYS A 50 7.53 6.58 -6.02
CA LYS A 50 6.32 6.24 -6.78
C LYS A 50 5.14 5.92 -5.86
N LEU A 51 5.38 5.18 -4.78
CA LEU A 51 4.34 4.92 -3.77
C LEU A 51 3.97 6.19 -3.02
N ASP A 52 4.93 7.06 -2.74
CA ASP A 52 4.66 8.33 -2.06
C ASP A 52 3.81 9.27 -2.91
N THR A 53 4.08 9.34 -4.22
CA THR A 53 3.23 10.08 -5.16
C THR A 53 1.83 9.49 -5.24
N LEU A 54 1.69 8.17 -5.28
CA LEU A 54 0.38 7.51 -5.28
C LEU A 54 -0.42 7.84 -4.00
N ALA A 55 0.22 7.71 -2.84
CA ALA A 55 -0.39 8.03 -1.55
C ALA A 55 -0.79 9.51 -1.47
N HIS A 56 0.06 10.43 -1.94
CA HIS A 56 -0.28 11.85 -2.00
C HIS A 56 -1.49 12.10 -2.91
N GLY A 57 -1.54 11.51 -4.10
CA GLY A 57 -2.67 11.68 -5.01
C GLY A 57 -4.00 11.22 -4.37
N TYR A 58 -3.99 10.12 -3.62
CA TYR A 58 -5.18 9.68 -2.87
C TYR A 58 -5.58 10.66 -1.77
N VAL A 59 -4.61 11.24 -1.05
CA VAL A 59 -4.88 12.26 -0.03
C VAL A 59 -5.46 13.52 -0.66
N GLU A 60 -4.89 14.00 -1.76
CA GLU A 60 -5.37 15.17 -2.49
C GLU A 60 -6.81 14.97 -3.00
N MET A 61 -7.13 13.77 -3.49
CA MET A 61 -8.45 13.45 -4.03
C MET A 61 -9.45 12.96 -2.97
N ALA A 62 -9.05 12.87 -1.69
CA ALA A 62 -9.85 12.23 -0.65
C ALA A 62 -11.25 12.86 -0.50
N SER A 63 -11.35 14.19 -0.48
CA SER A 63 -12.64 14.89 -0.33
C SER A 63 -13.56 14.58 -1.51
N LEU A 64 -13.07 14.79 -2.74
CA LEU A 64 -13.84 14.55 -3.96
C LEU A 64 -14.30 13.09 -4.07
N ASN A 65 -13.40 12.14 -3.81
CA ASN A 65 -13.73 10.72 -3.85
C ASN A 65 -14.76 10.35 -2.77
N THR A 66 -14.73 10.99 -1.60
CA THR A 66 -15.72 10.78 -0.55
C THR A 66 -17.09 11.33 -0.94
N GLU A 67 -17.14 12.51 -1.56
CA GLU A 67 -18.38 13.12 -2.05
C GLU A 67 -19.04 12.25 -3.12
N ILE A 68 -18.27 11.78 -4.10
CA ILE A 68 -18.75 10.87 -5.15
C ILE A 68 -19.27 9.57 -4.51
N ALA A 69 -18.50 8.94 -3.62
CA ALA A 69 -18.93 7.70 -2.96
C ALA A 69 -20.25 7.89 -2.18
N ALA A 70 -20.42 9.03 -1.51
CA ALA A 70 -21.65 9.34 -0.79
C ALA A 70 -22.85 9.54 -1.73
N GLU A 71 -22.65 10.20 -2.88
CA GLU A 71 -23.71 10.44 -3.87
C GLU A 71 -24.24 9.12 -4.48
N PHE A 72 -23.36 8.16 -4.73
CA PHE A 72 -23.72 6.89 -5.37
C PHE A 72 -24.05 5.75 -4.41
N CYS A 73 -23.88 5.94 -3.09
CA CYS A 73 -24.11 4.90 -2.08
C CYS A 73 -25.50 4.25 -2.20
N ASN A 74 -26.56 5.06 -2.34
CA ASN A 74 -27.92 4.55 -2.45
C ASN A 74 -28.15 3.72 -3.72
N CYS A 75 -27.50 4.08 -4.83
CA CYS A 75 -27.57 3.35 -6.09
C CYS A 75 -26.93 1.97 -5.97
N GLU A 76 -25.81 1.87 -5.26
CA GLU A 76 -25.14 0.60 -4.97
C GLU A 76 -25.99 -0.30 -4.08
N GLU A 77 -26.65 0.27 -3.06
CA GLU A 77 -27.57 -0.45 -2.18
C GLU A 77 -28.79 -1.01 -2.95
N GLU A 78 -29.41 -0.20 -3.80
CA GLU A 78 -30.52 -0.62 -4.66
C GLU A 78 -30.08 -1.74 -5.61
N ALA A 79 -28.96 -1.56 -6.31
CA ALA A 79 -28.43 -2.59 -7.21
C ALA A 79 -28.13 -3.91 -6.46
N ALA A 80 -27.59 -3.82 -5.24
CA ALA A 80 -27.30 -4.99 -4.40
C ALA A 80 -28.55 -5.74 -3.95
N LEU A 81 -29.73 -5.10 -3.90
CA LEU A 81 -31.00 -5.77 -3.64
C LEU A 81 -31.50 -6.58 -4.85
N HIS A 82 -31.13 -6.18 -6.07
CA HIS A 82 -31.58 -6.80 -7.32
C HIS A 82 -30.64 -7.88 -7.86
N ILE A 83 -29.43 -8.01 -7.30
CA ILE A 83 -28.44 -9.03 -7.67
C ILE A 83 -28.58 -10.32 -6.82
N ARG A 84 -29.49 -10.35 -5.84
CA ARG A 84 -29.75 -11.54 -4.99
C ARG A 84 -30.72 -12.53 -5.60
#